data_AF-A0A7X0X1W5-F1
#
_entry.id   AF-A0A7X0X1W5-F1
#
_cell.length_a   1.000
_cell.length_b   1.000
_cell.length_c   1.000
_cell.angle_alpha   90.00
_cell.angle_beta   90.00
_cell.angle_gamma   90.00
#
_symmetry.space_group_name_H-M   'P 1'
#
loop_
_entity.id
_entity.type
_entity.pdbx_description
1 polymer ?
#
loop_
_entity_poly.entity_id
_entity_poly.type
_entity_poly.pdbx_seq_one_letter_code
_entity_poly.pdbx_strand_id
1 'polypeptide(L)'
;MYLYLKDFKKYNISCNWCTIYVGIEEKYFEKTILTEYAIELIENGEDSELVNTLAWGLEGEDLTQIMVKIKTIYVKFLEKGTDSWRYEYRKLRYVYLRKLAGEYTDKVELLEAVASFYDNFGYPEDMSGFINYMPQDSPTDSTELLNRFNHFLESEKENLHL
;
A
#
# COMPACT_ATOMS: atom_id res chain seq x y z
N MET A 1 -1.36 10.31 -2.93
CA MET A 1 -2.23 9.97 -1.77
C MET A 1 -1.43 9.06 -0.85
N TYR A 2 -1.66 9.11 0.45
CA TYR A 2 -1.06 8.16 1.41
C TYR A 2 -2.13 7.26 2.03
N LEU A 3 -1.72 6.09 2.48
CA LEU A 3 -2.55 5.12 3.20
C LEU A 3 -2.47 5.33 4.72
N TYR A 4 -3.51 4.90 5.42
CA TYR A 4 -3.61 4.90 6.90
C TYR A 4 -4.02 3.50 7.39
N LEU A 5 -3.84 3.17 8.68
CA LEU A 5 -4.18 1.82 9.16
C LEU A 5 -5.66 1.49 9.00
N LYS A 6 -6.53 2.50 9.13
CA LYS A 6 -7.97 2.36 8.87
C LYS A 6 -8.29 1.86 7.46
N ASP A 7 -7.45 2.17 6.46
CA ASP A 7 -7.65 1.72 5.09
C ASP A 7 -7.44 0.20 4.97
N PHE A 8 -6.46 -0.34 5.71
CA PHE A 8 -6.21 -1.79 5.80
C PHE A 8 -7.36 -2.50 6.52
N LYS A 9 -7.83 -1.95 7.65
CA LYS A 9 -8.98 -2.48 8.40
C LYS A 9 -10.25 -2.52 7.55
N LYS A 10 -10.53 -1.46 6.78
CA LYS A 10 -11.69 -1.36 5.87
C LYS A 10 -11.75 -2.52 4.86
N TYR A 11 -10.60 -2.97 4.38
CA TYR A 11 -10.51 -4.03 3.36
C TYR A 11 -10.06 -5.38 3.93
N ASN A 12 -10.05 -5.53 5.26
CA ASN A 12 -9.64 -6.75 5.96
C ASN A 12 -8.22 -7.24 5.58
N ILE A 13 -7.29 -6.31 5.37
CA ILE A 13 -5.90 -6.62 5.05
C ILE A 13 -5.07 -6.54 6.32
N SER A 14 -4.26 -7.56 6.59
CA SER A 14 -3.32 -7.53 7.70
C SER A 14 -2.22 -6.50 7.43
N CYS A 15 -2.01 -5.61 8.40
CA CYS A 15 -0.91 -4.64 8.40
C CYS A 15 0.02 -4.99 9.56
N ASN A 16 1.26 -5.38 9.23
CA ASN A 16 2.28 -5.70 10.22
C ASN A 16 3.55 -4.86 9.99
N TRP A 17 4.58 -5.04 10.81
CA TRP A 17 5.85 -4.34 10.64
C TRP A 17 6.48 -4.47 9.24
N CYS A 18 6.32 -5.62 8.57
CA CYS A 18 6.79 -5.80 7.19
C CYS A 18 5.97 -4.92 6.22
N THR A 19 4.65 -4.87 6.37
CA THR A 19 3.77 -4.00 5.58
C THR A 19 4.12 -2.53 5.77
N ILE A 20 4.30 -2.10 7.03
CA ILE A 20 4.70 -0.74 7.38
C ILE A 20 6.05 -0.38 6.77
N TYR A 21 7.04 -1.26 6.91
CA TYR A 21 8.38 -1.04 6.39
C TYR A 21 8.37 -0.87 4.86
N VAL A 22 7.76 -1.82 4.14
CA VAL A 22 7.65 -1.75 2.67
C VAL A 22 6.84 -0.52 2.24
N GLY A 23 5.79 -0.18 2.97
CA GLY A 23 4.96 0.97 2.65
C GLY A 23 5.66 2.30 2.80
N ILE A 24 6.59 2.45 3.74
CA ILE A 24 7.42 3.66 3.84
C ILE A 24 8.46 3.68 2.71
N GLU A 25 9.16 2.57 2.48
CA GLU A 25 10.20 2.47 1.43
C GLU A 25 9.64 2.71 0.01
N GLU A 26 8.43 2.21 -0.26
CA GLU A 26 7.73 2.36 -1.55
C GLU A 26 6.75 3.54 -1.56
N LYS A 27 6.82 4.43 -0.54
CA LYS A 27 6.07 5.69 -0.44
C LYS A 27 4.54 5.58 -0.46
N TYR A 28 4.00 4.45 0.00
CA TYR A 28 2.57 4.29 0.31
C TYR A 28 2.18 4.97 1.64
N PHE A 29 3.13 5.12 2.56
CA PHE A 29 2.93 5.73 3.86
C PHE A 29 3.79 6.98 4.06
N GLU A 30 3.25 7.93 4.83
CA GLU A 30 4.07 8.92 5.52
C GLU A 30 4.62 8.35 6.82
N LYS A 31 5.67 8.97 7.37
CA LYS A 31 6.27 8.55 8.64
C LYS A 31 5.28 8.52 9.81
N THR A 32 4.21 9.31 9.76
CA THR A 32 3.16 9.36 10.79
C THR A 32 2.46 8.02 11.00
N ILE A 33 2.48 7.12 10.01
CA ILE A 33 1.95 5.74 10.15
C ILE A 33 2.63 4.98 11.29
N LEU A 34 3.90 5.27 11.58
CA LEU A 34 4.67 4.60 12.63
C LEU A 34 4.09 4.91 14.01
N THR A 35 3.67 6.15 14.22
CA THR A 35 3.02 6.57 15.47
C THR A 35 1.62 5.96 15.58
N GLU A 36 0.84 5.97 14.50
CA GLU A 36 -0.50 5.32 14.47
C GLU A 36 -0.37 3.82 14.81
N TYR A 37 0.61 3.14 14.22
CA TYR A 37 0.82 1.71 14.42
C TYR A 37 1.36 1.37 15.80
N ALA A 38 2.26 2.20 16.32
CA ALA A 38 2.76 2.05 17.68
C ALA A 38 1.67 2.19 18.74
N ILE A 39 0.77 3.17 18.60
CA ILE A 39 -0.38 3.34 19.49
C ILE A 39 -1.26 2.08 19.48
N GLU A 40 -1.59 1.56 18.30
CA GLU A 40 -2.39 0.33 18.17
C GLU A 40 -1.69 -0.89 18.81
N LEU A 41 -0.36 -0.99 18.72
CA LEU A 41 0.40 -2.06 19.38
C LEU A 41 0.34 -1.93 20.91
N ILE A 42 0.47 -0.73 21.46
CA ILE A 42 0.34 -0.48 22.91
C ILE A 42 -1.07 -0.84 23.40
N GLU A 43 -2.11 -0.45 22.67
CA GLU A 43 -3.49 -0.81 22.99
C GLU A 43 -3.71 -2.33 23.01
N ASN A 44 -2.92 -3.07 22.23
CA ASN A 44 -2.92 -4.54 22.19
C ASN A 44 -1.93 -5.19 23.17
N GLY A 45 -1.27 -4.40 24.04
CA GLY A 45 -0.41 -4.88 25.13
C GLY A 45 1.07 -5.04 24.79
N GLU A 46 1.54 -4.55 23.64
CA GLU A 46 2.98 -4.49 23.32
C GLU A 46 3.65 -3.34 24.09
N ASP A 47 4.78 -3.60 24.74
CA ASP A 47 5.46 -2.64 25.62
C ASP A 47 6.98 -2.53 25.32
N SER A 48 7.38 -2.73 24.05
CA SER A 48 8.78 -2.58 23.68
C SER A 48 9.23 -1.11 23.74
N GLU A 49 10.51 -0.88 24.05
CA GLU A 49 11.09 0.46 24.08
C GLU A 49 10.91 1.21 22.73
N LEU A 50 11.06 0.49 21.61
CA LEU A 50 10.86 1.09 20.29
C LEU A 50 9.40 1.51 20.10
N VAL A 51 8.45 0.63 20.42
CA VAL A 51 7.01 0.91 20.28
C VAL A 51 6.61 2.10 21.13
N ASN A 52 7.02 2.13 22.41
CA ASN A 52 6.78 3.26 23.29
C ASN A 52 7.34 4.57 22.70
N THR A 53 8.57 4.55 22.20
CA THR A 53 9.19 5.74 21.58
C THR A 53 8.39 6.22 20.36
N LEU A 54 8.00 5.32 19.46
CA LEU A 54 7.25 5.66 18.26
C LEU A 54 5.87 6.25 18.56
N ALA A 55 5.21 5.79 19.63
CA ALA A 55 3.91 6.28 20.06
C ALA A 55 3.94 7.73 20.60
N TRP A 56 5.08 8.17 21.15
CA TRP A 56 5.26 9.57 21.57
C TRP A 56 5.43 10.55 20.40
N GLY A 57 5.65 10.05 19.18
CA GLY A 57 5.79 10.84 17.97
C GLY A 57 7.20 10.88 17.41
N LEU A 58 7.34 11.39 16.18
CA LEU A 58 8.58 11.40 15.39
C LEU A 58 9.09 12.82 15.06
N GLU A 59 8.81 13.77 15.95
CA GLU A 59 9.32 15.14 15.79
C GLU A 59 10.81 15.18 16.14
N GLY A 60 11.64 15.65 15.20
CA GLY A 60 13.10 15.70 15.37
C GLY A 60 13.83 14.36 15.21
N GLU A 61 13.11 13.26 15.08
CA GLU A 61 13.69 11.93 14.90
C GLU A 61 14.20 11.67 13.47
N ASP A 62 15.31 10.95 13.36
CA ASP A 62 15.87 10.50 12.08
C ASP A 62 15.13 9.24 11.60
N LEU A 63 14.25 9.42 10.61
CA LEU A 63 13.49 8.33 10.00
C LEU A 63 14.41 7.20 9.50
N THR A 64 15.61 7.51 9.00
CA THR A 64 16.55 6.50 8.49
C THR A 64 17.00 5.57 9.63
N GLN A 65 17.35 6.13 10.78
CA GLN A 65 17.77 5.34 11.94
C GLN A 65 16.62 4.51 12.51
N ILE A 66 15.42 5.06 12.55
CA ILE A 66 14.21 4.32 12.95
C ILE A 66 13.96 3.14 12.02
N MET A 67 14.01 3.36 10.71
CA MET A 67 13.80 2.31 9.71
C MET A 67 14.87 1.21 9.83
N VAL A 68 16.13 1.55 10.11
CA VAL A 68 17.17 0.55 10.42
C VAL A 68 16.81 -0.27 11.66
N LYS A 69 16.38 0.36 12.76
CA LYS A 69 15.95 -0.35 13.97
C LYS A 69 14.78 -1.30 13.69
N ILE A 70 13.75 -0.83 12.97
CA ILE A 70 12.61 -1.65 12.57
C ILE A 70 13.07 -2.83 11.71
N LYS A 71 13.95 -2.59 10.73
CA LYS A 71 14.51 -3.64 9.87
C LYS A 71 15.19 -4.73 10.70
N THR A 72 16.03 -4.34 11.64
CA THR A 72 16.82 -5.24 12.48
C THR A 72 15.95 -6.03 13.47
N ILE A 73 14.96 -5.39 14.09
CA ILE A 73 14.17 -6.00 15.17
C ILE A 73 13.03 -6.86 14.61
N TYR A 74 12.22 -6.31 13.71
CA TYR A 74 10.91 -6.87 13.37
C TYR A 74 10.84 -7.50 11.98
N VAL A 75 11.56 -6.94 11.01
CA VAL A 75 11.33 -7.24 9.60
C VAL A 75 12.28 -8.32 9.05
N LYS A 76 13.48 -8.45 9.64
CA LYS A 76 14.54 -9.46 9.40
C LYS A 76 14.40 -10.29 8.11
N PHE A 77 15.39 -10.17 7.22
CA PHE A 77 15.48 -10.92 5.95
C PHE A 77 14.44 -10.54 4.87
N LEU A 78 13.64 -9.49 5.09
CA LEU A 78 12.85 -8.87 4.03
C LEU A 78 13.75 -7.98 3.16
N GLU A 79 14.01 -8.43 1.94
CA GLU A 79 14.82 -7.69 0.96
C GLU A 79 14.02 -7.42 -0.31
N LYS A 80 14.29 -6.26 -0.93
CA LYS A 80 13.60 -5.84 -2.15
C LYS A 80 13.77 -6.87 -3.25
N GLY A 81 12.67 -7.22 -3.90
CA GLY A 81 12.63 -8.19 -4.99
C GLY A 81 12.33 -9.64 -4.57
N THR A 82 12.41 -9.97 -3.29
CA THR A 82 11.99 -11.28 -2.74
C THR A 82 10.47 -11.47 -2.81
N ASP A 83 10.02 -12.72 -2.74
CA ASP A 83 8.58 -13.04 -2.73
C ASP A 83 7.86 -12.40 -1.54
N SER A 84 8.49 -12.37 -0.36
CA SER A 84 7.96 -11.68 0.82
C SER A 84 7.80 -10.19 0.59
N TRP A 85 8.78 -9.51 -0.04
CA TRP A 85 8.64 -8.08 -0.38
C TRP A 85 7.50 -7.86 -1.37
N ARG A 86 7.43 -8.69 -2.41
CA ARG A 86 6.37 -8.62 -3.42
C ARG A 86 4.99 -8.84 -2.80
N TYR A 87 4.86 -9.75 -1.84
CA TYR A 87 3.62 -9.99 -1.11
C TYR A 87 3.18 -8.76 -0.32
N GLU A 88 4.08 -8.14 0.43
CA GLU A 88 3.81 -6.90 1.16
C GLU A 88 3.45 -5.73 0.22
N TYR A 89 4.17 -5.59 -0.88
CA TYR A 89 3.87 -4.61 -1.94
C TYR A 89 2.47 -4.81 -2.54
N ARG A 90 2.07 -6.05 -2.81
CA ARG A 90 0.73 -6.36 -3.35
C ARG A 90 -0.38 -5.97 -2.38
N LYS A 91 -0.20 -6.20 -1.07
CA LYS A 91 -1.15 -5.71 -0.04
C LYS A 91 -1.34 -4.20 -0.12
N LEU A 92 -0.24 -3.45 -0.16
CA LEU A 92 -0.24 -1.99 -0.24
C LEU A 92 -0.94 -1.49 -1.53
N ARG A 93 -0.55 -2.06 -2.68
CA ARG A 93 -1.14 -1.74 -3.98
C ARG A 93 -2.64 -2.00 -3.99
N TYR A 94 -3.07 -3.18 -3.52
CA TYR A 94 -4.48 -3.53 -3.45
C TYR A 94 -5.27 -2.53 -2.59
N VAL A 95 -4.81 -2.23 -1.37
CA VAL A 95 -5.48 -1.26 -0.49
C VAL A 95 -5.56 0.12 -1.13
N TYR A 96 -4.49 0.58 -1.76
CA TYR A 96 -4.45 1.87 -2.45
C TYR A 96 -5.46 1.95 -3.59
N LEU A 97 -5.48 0.95 -4.47
CA LEU A 97 -6.39 0.94 -5.61
C LEU A 97 -7.86 0.78 -5.17
N ARG A 98 -8.13 -0.01 -4.12
CA ARG A 98 -9.46 -0.10 -3.49
C ARG A 98 -9.88 1.21 -2.83
N LYS A 99 -8.94 1.99 -2.29
CA LYS A 99 -9.20 3.32 -1.75
C LYS A 99 -9.60 4.28 -2.86
N LEU A 100 -8.82 4.35 -3.95
CA LEU A 100 -9.19 5.13 -5.15
C LEU A 100 -10.59 4.77 -5.66
N ALA A 101 -10.88 3.48 -5.82
CA ALA A 101 -12.18 3.00 -6.28
C ALA A 101 -13.36 3.41 -5.39
N GLY A 102 -13.11 3.73 -4.11
CA GLY A 102 -14.12 4.22 -3.18
C GLY A 102 -14.17 5.75 -3.03
N GLU A 103 -13.18 6.48 -3.55
CA GLU A 103 -13.10 7.94 -3.48
C GLU A 103 -13.73 8.62 -4.69
N TYR A 104 -13.65 8.01 -5.87
CA TYR A 104 -14.15 8.58 -7.12
C TYR A 104 -15.45 7.90 -7.56
N THR A 105 -16.49 8.70 -7.82
CA THR A 105 -17.76 8.23 -8.39
C THR A 105 -17.80 8.35 -9.91
N ASP A 106 -17.03 9.28 -10.47
CA ASP A 106 -16.89 9.44 -11.92
C ASP A 106 -15.87 8.43 -12.48
N LYS A 107 -16.23 7.78 -13.60
CA LYS A 107 -15.40 6.72 -14.19
C LYS A 107 -14.11 7.26 -14.79
N VAL A 108 -14.16 8.45 -15.39
CA VAL A 108 -13.01 9.06 -16.05
C VAL A 108 -12.03 9.53 -14.99
N GLU A 109 -12.51 10.22 -13.95
CA GLU A 109 -11.67 10.65 -12.83
C GLU A 109 -10.99 9.47 -12.13
N LEU A 110 -11.71 8.35 -11.92
CA LEU A 110 -11.13 7.14 -11.35
C LEU A 110 -10.02 6.57 -12.24
N LEU A 111 -10.25 6.46 -13.55
CA LEU A 111 -9.23 5.95 -14.48
C LEU A 111 -8.01 6.86 -14.56
N GLU A 112 -8.19 8.18 -14.49
CA GLU A 112 -7.10 9.15 -14.41
C GLU A 112 -6.30 9.02 -13.10
N ALA A 113 -6.97 8.79 -11.97
CA ALA A 113 -6.32 8.54 -10.70
C ALA A 113 -5.53 7.21 -10.69
N VAL A 114 -6.07 6.15 -11.32
CA VAL A 114 -5.39 4.87 -11.50
C VAL A 114 -4.18 5.01 -12.45
N ALA A 115 -4.31 5.77 -13.53
CA ALA A 115 -3.21 6.09 -14.44
C ALA A 115 -2.10 6.88 -13.72
N SER A 116 -2.49 7.85 -12.89
CA SER A 116 -1.55 8.60 -12.04
C SER A 116 -0.82 7.70 -11.04
N PHE A 117 -1.49 6.68 -10.48
CA PHE A 117 -0.82 5.67 -9.68
C PHE A 117 0.19 4.89 -10.54
N TYR A 118 -0.22 4.40 -11.71
CA TYR A 118 0.64 3.63 -12.61
C TYR A 118 1.93 4.39 -12.97
N ASP A 119 1.84 5.70 -13.25
CA ASP A 119 3.00 6.57 -13.51
C ASP A 119 3.93 6.67 -12.29
N ASN A 120 3.37 6.98 -11.12
CA ASN A 120 4.14 7.27 -9.92
C ASN A 120 4.77 6.02 -9.27
N PHE A 121 4.23 4.84 -9.58
CA PHE A 121 4.68 3.56 -9.02
C PHE A 121 5.44 2.69 -10.04
N GLY A 122 6.03 3.33 -11.06
CA GLY A 122 7.02 2.69 -11.92
C GLY A 122 6.46 1.78 -13.01
N TYR A 123 5.26 2.07 -13.50
CA TYR A 123 4.65 1.42 -14.66
C TYR A 123 4.50 -0.11 -14.50
N PRO A 124 3.86 -0.62 -13.44
CA PRO A 124 3.71 -2.05 -13.20
C PRO A 124 2.99 -2.74 -14.37
N GLU A 125 3.72 -3.60 -15.10
CA GLU A 125 3.30 -4.18 -16.38
C GLU A 125 1.93 -4.86 -16.33
N ASP A 126 1.62 -5.53 -15.22
CA ASP A 126 0.35 -6.22 -14.97
C ASP A 126 -0.88 -5.30 -14.90
N MET A 127 -0.67 -3.99 -14.81
CA MET A 127 -1.75 -2.99 -14.83
C MET A 127 -2.01 -2.40 -16.22
N SER A 128 -1.08 -2.55 -17.17
CA SER A 128 -1.11 -1.86 -18.48
C SER A 128 -2.42 -2.04 -19.25
N GLY A 129 -3.05 -3.21 -19.12
CA GLY A 129 -4.30 -3.56 -19.82
C GLY A 129 -5.55 -2.77 -19.42
N PHE A 130 -5.47 -1.93 -18.38
CA PHE A 130 -6.57 -1.04 -17.96
C PHE A 130 -6.14 0.42 -17.76
N ILE A 131 -4.94 0.80 -18.23
CA ILE A 131 -4.48 2.19 -18.20
C ILE A 131 -5.00 2.94 -19.43
N ASN A 132 -5.71 4.04 -19.20
CA ASN A 132 -6.46 4.76 -20.23
C ASN A 132 -5.63 5.30 -21.40
N TYR A 133 -4.38 5.70 -21.17
CA TYR A 133 -3.49 6.19 -22.22
C TYR A 133 -2.64 5.10 -22.88
N MET A 134 -2.63 3.88 -22.33
CA MET A 134 -1.82 2.79 -22.88
C MET A 134 -2.48 2.21 -24.14
N PRO A 135 -1.70 1.84 -25.17
CA PRO A 135 -2.24 1.17 -26.35
C PRO A 135 -3.06 -0.06 -25.99
N GLN A 136 -4.22 -0.21 -26.63
CA GLN A 136 -5.12 -1.34 -26.43
C GLN A 136 -5.19 -2.19 -27.70
N ASP A 137 -5.28 -3.51 -27.55
CA ASP A 137 -5.33 -4.45 -28.67
C ASP A 137 -6.62 -4.31 -29.52
N SER A 138 -7.66 -3.71 -28.95
CA SER A 138 -8.94 -3.47 -29.60
C SER A 138 -9.53 -2.12 -29.16
N PRO A 139 -10.45 -1.52 -29.94
CA PRO A 139 -11.17 -0.33 -29.51
C PRO A 139 -11.82 -0.57 -28.15
N THR A 140 -11.36 0.16 -27.14
CA THR A 140 -11.71 -0.03 -25.73
C THR A 140 -12.22 1.28 -25.18
N ASP A 141 -13.40 1.28 -24.55
CA ASP A 141 -13.97 2.46 -23.90
C ASP A 141 -13.67 2.47 -22.39
N SER A 142 -14.02 3.56 -21.70
CA SER A 142 -13.81 3.71 -20.26
C SER A 142 -14.57 2.68 -19.42
N THR A 143 -15.68 2.12 -19.92
CA THR A 143 -16.42 1.09 -19.19
C THR A 143 -15.66 -0.23 -19.22
N GLU A 144 -15.10 -0.59 -20.37
CA GLU A 144 -14.30 -1.80 -20.52
C GLU A 144 -12.99 -1.71 -19.71
N LEU A 145 -12.29 -0.57 -19.73
CA LEU A 145 -11.12 -0.35 -18.87
C LEU A 145 -11.48 -0.50 -17.38
N LEU A 146 -12.61 0.05 -16.95
CA LEU A 146 -13.07 -0.07 -15.58
C LEU A 146 -13.41 -1.52 -15.20
N ASN A 147 -14.00 -2.29 -16.12
CA ASN A 147 -14.26 -3.72 -15.91
C ASN A 147 -12.96 -4.49 -15.70
N ARG A 148 -11.92 -4.22 -16.51
CA ARG A 148 -10.60 -4.84 -16.36
C ARG A 148 -9.91 -4.45 -15.06
N PHE A 149 -10.01 -3.17 -14.66
CA PHE A 149 -9.54 -2.71 -13.36
C PHE A 149 -10.24 -3.44 -12.20
N ASN A 150 -11.56 -3.58 -12.25
CA ASN A 150 -12.31 -4.32 -11.23
C ASN A 150 -11.90 -5.80 -11.20
N HIS A 151 -11.73 -6.43 -12.37
CA HIS A 151 -11.25 -7.80 -12.45
C HIS A 151 -9.85 -7.97 -11.85
N PHE A 152 -8.94 -7.02 -12.12
CA PHE A 152 -7.62 -6.98 -11.52
C PHE A 152 -7.69 -6.90 -9.99
N LEU A 153 -8.58 -6.06 -9.43
CA LEU A 153 -8.75 -5.97 -7.98
C LEU A 153 -9.25 -7.29 -7.36
N GLU A 154 -10.21 -7.97 -7.99
CA GLU A 154 -10.68 -9.26 -7.50
C GLU A 154 -9.57 -10.33 -7.57
N SER A 155 -8.77 -10.34 -8.64
CA SER A 155 -7.61 -11.24 -8.74
C SER A 155 -6.55 -10.93 -7.67
N GLU A 156 -6.24 -9.67 -7.40
CA GLU A 156 -5.33 -9.30 -6.31
C GLU A 156 -5.86 -9.79 -4.96
N LYS A 157 -7.17 -9.66 -4.71
CA LYS A 157 -7.81 -10.14 -3.48
C LYS A 157 -7.64 -11.66 -3.31
N GLU A 158 -7.92 -12.45 -4.35
CA GLU A 158 -7.74 -13.91 -4.33
C GLU A 158 -6.30 -14.30 -4.05
N ASN A 159 -5.34 -13.61 -4.67
CA ASN A 159 -3.92 -13.84 -4.49
C ASN A 159 -3.40 -13.46 -3.09
N LEU A 160 -4.12 -12.59 -2.38
CA LEU A 160 -3.85 -12.27 -0.99
C LEU A 160 -4.52 -13.24 -0.01
N HIS A 161 -5.23 -14.26 -0.53
CA HIS A 161 -5.97 -15.28 0.23
C HIS A 161 -7.06 -14.69 1.15
N LEU A 162 -7.82 -13.73 0.63
CA LEU A 162 -8.89 -13.01 1.34
C LEU A 162 -10.30 -13.36 0.88
#